data_AF-A0A6N9TIH3-F1
#
_entry.id   AF-A0A6N9TIH3-F1
#
_cell.length_a   1.000
_cell.length_b   1.000
_cell.length_c   1.000
_cell.angle_alpha   90.00
_cell.angle_beta   90.00
_cell.angle_gamma   90.00
#
_symmetry.space_group_name_H-M   'P 1'
#
loop_
_entity.id
_entity.type
_entity.pdbx_description
1 polymer ?
#
loop_
_entity_poly.entity_id
_entity_poly.type
_entity_poly.pdbx_seq_one_letter_code
_entity_poly.pdbx_strand_id
1 'polypeptide(L)'
;MMLAFFMYGEMTMSIFPRQEGISFEYHLFGALAGVLCACLWHSLDPKPTVKAYSWEVDPKSEDPIIGDQWRLDGQAEDNEGEYKNCAE
;
A
#
# COMPACT_ATOMS: atom_id res chain seq x y z
N MET A 1 11.13 8.71 13.96
CA MET A 1 11.56 9.50 12.78
C MET A 1 13.08 9.73 12.74
N MET A 2 13.77 10.04 13.84
CA MET A 2 15.22 10.33 13.81
C MET A 2 16.13 9.16 13.41
N LEU A 3 15.78 7.92 13.81
CA LEU A 3 16.59 6.73 13.48
C LEU A 3 16.57 6.40 11.97
N ALA A 4 15.41 6.58 11.32
CA ALA A 4 15.30 6.44 9.87
C ALA A 4 16.18 7.47 9.14
N PHE A 5 16.19 8.72 9.60
CA PHE A 5 17.08 9.76 9.08
C PHE A 5 18.56 9.43 9.27
N PHE A 6 18.94 8.89 10.42
CA PHE A 6 20.33 8.53 10.69
C PHE A 6 20.80 7.36 9.82
N MET A 7 20.01 6.29 9.74
CA MET A 7 20.34 5.11 8.92
C MET A 7 20.38 5.43 7.42
N TYR A 8 19.40 6.19 6.93
CA TYR A 8 19.31 6.52 5.49
C TYR A 8 20.26 7.67 5.09
N GLY A 9 20.52 8.59 6.02
CA GLY A 9 21.47 9.69 5.85
C GLY A 9 22.92 9.21 5.77
N GLU A 10 23.32 8.25 6.62
CA GLU A 10 24.65 7.65 6.57
C GLU A 10 24.89 6.89 5.25
N MET A 11 23.89 6.15 4.74
CA MET A 11 23.98 5.46 3.44
C MET A 11 24.16 6.41 2.26
N THR A 12 23.50 7.57 2.30
CA THR A 12 23.60 8.56 1.20
C THR A 12 24.90 9.34 1.24
N MET A 13 25.45 9.62 2.43
CA MET A 13 26.73 10.30 2.56
C MET A 13 27.92 9.41 2.17
N SER A 14 27.82 8.08 2.34
CA SER A 14 28.89 7.13 2.00
C SER A 14 29.08 6.91 0.48
N ILE A 15 28.09 7.31 -0.33
CA ILE A 15 28.14 7.15 -1.80
C ILE A 15 29.06 8.15 -2.49
N PHE A 16 29.36 9.28 -1.83
CA PHE A 16 30.25 10.29 -2.38
C PHE A 16 31.70 9.81 -2.35
N PRO A 17 32.39 9.77 -3.51
CA PRO A 17 33.78 9.31 -3.59
C PRO A 17 34.68 10.35 -2.92
N ARG A 18 34.97 10.16 -1.63
CA ARG A 18 35.83 11.06 -0.84
C ARG A 18 37.23 10.50 -0.60
N GLN A 19 37.42 9.20 -0.82
CA GLN A 19 38.72 8.53 -0.74
C GLN A 19 38.85 7.50 -1.87
N GLU A 20 40.02 7.48 -2.50
CA GLU A 20 40.42 6.60 -3.61
C GLU A 20 40.46 5.10 -3.26
N GLY A 21 40.32 4.73 -1.98
CA GLY A 21 40.28 3.35 -1.51
C GLY A 21 38.87 2.76 -1.30
N ILE A 22 37.80 3.55 -1.43
CA ILE A 22 36.43 3.07 -1.22
C ILE A 22 35.87 2.57 -2.55
N SER A 23 35.73 1.25 -2.70
CA SER A 23 35.16 0.67 -3.92
C SER A 23 33.65 0.84 -3.92
N PHE A 24 33.15 1.67 -4.84
CA PHE A 24 31.73 1.88 -5.09
C PHE A 24 30.96 0.57 -5.31
N GLU A 25 31.64 -0.43 -5.88
CA GLU A 25 31.12 -1.78 -6.09
C GLU A 25 30.55 -2.39 -4.81
N TYR A 26 31.28 -2.33 -3.68
CA TYR A 26 30.80 -2.88 -2.41
C TYR A 26 29.56 -2.16 -1.88
N HIS A 27 29.46 -0.83 -2.09
CA HIS A 27 28.26 -0.09 -1.72
C HIS A 27 27.05 -0.47 -2.58
N LEU A 28 27.25 -0.66 -3.88
CA LEU A 28 26.20 -1.12 -4.78
C LEU A 28 25.74 -2.54 -4.44
N PHE A 29 26.67 -3.45 -4.16
CA PHE A 29 26.34 -4.82 -3.74
C PHE A 29 25.65 -4.86 -2.37
N GLY A 30 26.05 -3.99 -1.43
CA GLY A 30 25.36 -3.85 -0.14
C GLY A 30 23.93 -3.36 -0.28
N ALA A 31 23.70 -2.34 -1.13
CA ALA A 31 22.35 -1.85 -1.44
C ALA A 31 21.50 -2.93 -2.13
N LEU A 32 22.08 -3.65 -3.10
CA LEU A 32 21.42 -4.73 -3.82
C LEU A 32 21.03 -5.87 -2.88
N ALA A 33 21.95 -6.30 -2.01
CA ALA A 33 21.68 -7.33 -1.00
C ALA A 33 20.58 -6.91 -0.03
N GLY A 34 20.56 -5.64 0.39
CA GLY A 34 19.49 -5.09 1.23
C GLY A 34 18.11 -5.15 0.55
N VAL A 35 18.04 -4.77 -0.73
CA VAL A 35 16.79 -4.85 -1.53
C VAL A 35 16.36 -6.31 -1.69
N LEU A 36 17.29 -7.22 -2.00
CA LEU A 36 16.99 -8.65 -2.12
C LEU A 36 16.43 -9.22 -0.81
N CYS A 37 17.06 -8.91 0.33
CA CYS A 37 16.56 -9.30 1.64
C CYS A 37 15.16 -8.74 1.91
N ALA A 38 14.90 -7.47 1.58
CA ALA A 38 13.58 -6.86 1.77
C ALA A 38 12.50 -7.57 0.96
N CYS A 39 12.77 -7.88 -0.31
CA CYS A 39 11.82 -8.61 -1.17
C CYS A 39 11.58 -10.04 -0.68
N LEU A 40 12.63 -10.75 -0.26
CA LEU A 40 12.52 -12.10 0.30
C LEU A 40 11.67 -12.09 1.58
N TRP A 41 11.99 -11.20 2.52
CA TRP A 41 11.26 -11.13 3.79
C TRP A 41 9.84 -10.59 3.65
N HIS A 42 9.57 -9.74 2.66
CA HIS A 42 8.22 -9.24 2.40
C HIS A 42 7.23 -10.36 2.07
N SER A 43 7.70 -11.42 1.40
CA SER A 43 6.87 -12.57 1.06
C SER A 43 6.78 -13.59 2.20
N LEU A 44 7.79 -13.63 3.07
CA LEU A 44 7.84 -14.52 4.22
C LEU A 44 7.04 -13.98 5.41
N ASP A 45 6.86 -12.67 5.51
CA ASP A 45 6.11 -12.06 6.61
C ASP A 45 4.60 -12.25 6.38
N PRO A 46 3.92 -13.11 7.17
CA PRO A 46 2.49 -13.32 7.03
C PRO A 46 1.76 -12.03 7.37
N LYS A 47 0.87 -11.58 6.46
CA LYS A 47 0.12 -10.34 6.65
C LYS A 47 -0.57 -10.34 8.01
N PRO A 48 -0.42 -9.29 8.83
CA PRO A 48 -1.06 -9.22 10.13
C PRO A 48 -2.56 -9.49 9.98
N THR A 49 -3.09 -10.44 10.74
CA THR A 49 -4.53 -10.70 10.75
C THR A 49 -5.21 -9.43 11.23
N VAL A 50 -6.01 -8.81 10.36
CA VAL A 50 -6.82 -7.65 10.75
C VAL A 50 -7.79 -8.15 11.81
N LYS A 51 -7.61 -7.70 13.06
CA LYS A 51 -8.56 -7.98 14.13
C LYS A 51 -9.84 -7.19 13.85
N ALA A 52 -10.91 -7.88 13.48
CA ALA A 52 -12.24 -7.30 13.51
C ALA A 52 -12.61 -7.10 14.99
N TYR A 53 -12.71 -5.85 15.40
CA TYR A 53 -13.12 -5.53 16.75
C TYR A 53 -14.65 -5.60 16.89
N SER A 54 -15.15 -6.04 18.04
CA SER A 54 -16.59 -6.28 18.25
C SER A 54 -17.48 -5.03 18.13
N TRP A 55 -16.89 -3.83 18.08
CA TRP A 55 -17.59 -2.58 17.84
C TRP A 55 -17.51 -2.10 16.38
N GLU A 56 -16.61 -2.67 15.56
CA GLU A 56 -16.53 -2.42 14.11
C GLU A 56 -17.47 -3.35 13.33
N VAL A 57 -17.87 -4.46 13.96
CA VAL A 57 -18.96 -5.31 13.49
C VAL A 57 -20.27 -4.62 13.89
N ASP A 58 -20.80 -3.76 13.02
CA ASP A 58 -22.14 -3.19 13.19
C ASP A 58 -23.16 -4.34 13.01
N PRO A 59 -23.98 -4.70 14.02
CA PRO A 59 -25.02 -5.72 13.86
C PRO A 59 -26.04 -5.38 12.75
N LYS A 60 -26.03 -4.14 12.24
CA LYS A 60 -26.86 -3.71 11.12
C LYS A 60 -26.43 -4.19 9.74
N SER A 61 -25.24 -4.76 9.56
CA SER A 61 -24.89 -5.39 8.27
C SER A 61 -25.74 -6.64 7.97
N GLU A 62 -26.42 -7.19 8.98
CA GLU A 62 -27.43 -8.24 8.85
C GLU A 62 -28.88 -7.71 9.05
N ASP A 63 -29.12 -6.40 8.96
CA ASP A 63 -30.46 -5.83 9.13
C ASP A 63 -31.31 -6.10 7.87
N PRO A 64 -32.35 -6.97 7.92
CA PRO A 64 -33.09 -7.41 6.73
C PRO A 64 -33.93 -6.30 6.07
N ILE A 65 -33.93 -5.09 6.63
CA ILE A 65 -34.84 -4.01 6.26
C ILE A 65 -34.13 -2.94 5.39
N ILE A 66 -32.85 -2.61 5.63
CA ILE A 66 -32.18 -1.46 4.97
C ILE A 66 -30.80 -1.79 4.37
N GLY A 67 -30.08 -2.83 4.82
CA GLY A 67 -28.89 -3.42 4.19
C GLY A 67 -27.98 -2.50 3.34
N ASP A 68 -27.67 -2.94 2.13
CA ASP A 68 -26.82 -2.25 1.14
C ASP A 68 -27.59 -1.21 0.27
N GLN A 69 -28.79 -0.76 0.66
CA GLN A 69 -29.61 0.12 -0.19
C GLN A 69 -28.91 1.43 -0.58
N TRP A 70 -28.03 1.96 0.28
CA TRP A 70 -27.24 3.16 -0.01
C TRP A 70 -26.25 3.02 -1.18
N ARG A 71 -25.97 1.79 -1.66
CA ARG A 71 -25.18 1.58 -2.88
C ARG A 71 -26.01 1.77 -4.17
N LEU A 72 -27.34 1.76 -4.10
CA LEU A 72 -28.22 1.76 -5.27
C LEU A 72 -28.60 3.17 -5.75
N ASP A 73 -28.25 4.20 -4.99
CA ASP A 73 -28.64 5.59 -5.27
C ASP A 73 -27.91 6.18 -6.50
N GLY A 74 -26.89 5.50 -7.03
CA GLY A 74 -26.01 6.00 -8.08
C GLY A 74 -26.11 5.34 -9.46
N GLN A 75 -26.99 4.35 -9.67
CA GLN A 75 -27.15 3.65 -10.97
C GLN A 75 -28.49 3.94 -11.67
N ALA A 76 -29.27 4.89 -11.16
CA ALA A 76 -30.46 5.36 -11.85
C ALA A 76 -30.12 6.43 -12.90
N GLU A 77 -29.07 7.23 -12.70
CA GLU A 77 -28.77 8.36 -13.59
C GLU A 77 -27.99 7.97 -14.87
N ASP A 78 -27.28 6.84 -14.88
CA ASP A 78 -26.55 6.35 -16.07
C ASP A 78 -27.49 5.64 -17.06
N ASN A 79 -28.41 4.83 -16.55
CA ASN A 79 -29.39 4.10 -17.35
C ASN A 79 -30.48 5.02 -17.94
N GLU A 80 -30.74 6.18 -17.31
CA GLU A 80 -31.67 7.16 -17.87
C GLU A 80 -31.13 7.92 -19.09
N GLY A 81 -29.80 8.09 -19.18
CA GLY A 81 -29.13 8.70 -20.32
C GLY A 81 -29.05 7.77 -21.53
N GLU A 82 -28.89 6.46 -21.30
CA GLU A 82 -28.74 5.46 -22.36
C GLU A 82 -30.07 5.16 -23.08
N TYR A 83 -31.21 5.12 -22.36
CA TYR A 83 -32.52 4.91 -23.01
C TYR A 83 -32.93 6.07 -23.93
N LYS A 84 -32.50 7.30 -23.62
CA LYS A 84 -32.82 8.47 -24.46
C LYS A 84 -31.97 8.53 -25.73
N ASN A 85 -30.74 8.02 -25.70
CA ASN A 85 -29.84 8.04 -26.85
C ASN A 85 -30.22 6.98 -27.90
N CYS A 86 -30.77 5.83 -27.48
CA CYS A 86 -31.27 4.81 -28.41
C CYS A 86 -32.68 5.08 -28.98
N ALA A 87 -33.39 6.09 -28.47
CA ALA A 87 -34.74 6.46 -28.92
C ALA A 87 -34.76 7.61 -29.94
N GLU A 88 -33.59 8.05 -30.41
CA GLU A 88 -33.40 9.06 -31.47
C GLU A 88 -32.87 8.43 -32.78
#